data_AF-A0A3D5FHA1-F1
#
_entry.id   AF-A0A3D5FHA1-F1
#
_cell.length_a   1.000
_cell.length_b   1.000
_cell.length_c   1.000
_cell.angle_alpha   90.00
_cell.angle_beta   90.00
_cell.angle_gamma   90.00
#
_symmetry.space_group_name_H-M   'P 1'
#
loop_
_entity.id
_entity.type
_entity.pdbx_description
1 polymer ?
#
loop_
_entity_poly.entity_id
_entity_poly.type
_entity_poly.pdbx_seq_one_letter_code
_entity_poly.pdbx_strand_id
1 'polypeptide(L)'
;MSENFAELLEESLKNSVMQTGAVIEAEVIDINGDYVVVNAGLKSEAEIPASEFRDAEGKVAVNIGDQVEVAIEALEDGFGNTRLSRERARRAKSWEVLKDAFDEQKVVTGFLTGKVKGGFTISLDEVRAFLPGSLADVRPVTDSTYLENRELEFKVIKFDQSRNNVVVSRRAVVEQEMAAERDALLENLEEGQVVDGVVK
;
A
#
# COMPACT_ATOMS: atom_id res chain seq x y z
N MET A 1 -6.83 -9.94 -46.15
CA MET A 1 -6.42 -10.87 -45.08
C MET A 1 -5.03 -10.51 -44.53
N SER A 2 -4.73 -9.22 -44.33
CA SER A 2 -3.44 -8.74 -43.81
C SER A 2 -3.58 -7.87 -42.55
N GLU A 3 -4.82 -7.51 -42.18
CA GLU A 3 -5.11 -6.62 -41.05
C GLU A 3 -4.95 -7.34 -39.69
N ASN A 4 -5.25 -8.64 -39.62
CA ASN A 4 -5.23 -9.41 -38.37
C ASN A 4 -3.80 -9.64 -37.82
N PHE A 5 -2.79 -9.79 -38.68
CA PHE A 5 -1.39 -9.92 -38.21
C PHE A 5 -0.82 -8.57 -37.76
N ALA A 6 -1.18 -7.47 -38.41
CA ALA A 6 -0.77 -6.15 -38.00
C ALA A 6 -1.39 -5.77 -36.64
N GLU A 7 -2.67 -6.08 -36.43
CA GLU A 7 -3.36 -5.87 -35.15
C GLU A 7 -2.80 -6.75 -34.03
N LEU A 8 -2.58 -8.06 -34.27
CA LEU A 8 -1.95 -8.96 -33.29
C LEU A 8 -0.50 -8.57 -32.98
N LEU A 9 0.26 -8.08 -33.98
CA LEU A 9 1.61 -7.59 -33.77
C LEU A 9 1.59 -6.28 -32.99
N GLU A 10 0.67 -5.35 -33.27
CA GLU A 10 0.50 -4.13 -32.48
C GLU A 10 0.06 -4.42 -31.05
N GLU A 11 -0.79 -5.42 -30.82
CA GLU A 11 -1.23 -5.84 -29.48
C GLU A 11 -0.09 -6.53 -28.72
N SER A 12 0.69 -7.38 -29.39
CA SER A 12 1.92 -7.99 -28.84
C SER A 12 3.03 -6.96 -28.59
N LEU A 13 3.15 -5.94 -29.46
CA LEU A 13 4.10 -4.84 -29.30
C LEU A 13 3.63 -3.90 -28.20
N LYS A 14 2.33 -3.60 -28.05
CA LYS A 14 1.79 -2.82 -26.93
C LYS A 14 1.99 -3.54 -25.59
N ASN A 15 1.87 -4.86 -25.55
CA ASN A 15 2.23 -5.67 -24.38
C ASN A 15 3.76 -5.72 -24.13
N SER A 16 4.58 -5.52 -25.17
CA SER A 16 6.05 -5.52 -25.07
C SER A 16 6.66 -4.14 -24.85
N VAL A 17 5.94 -3.05 -25.15
CA VAL A 17 6.28 -1.70 -24.70
C VAL A 17 5.84 -1.62 -23.25
N MET A 18 6.68 -2.21 -22.40
CA MET A 18 6.51 -2.14 -20.96
C MET A 18 6.34 -0.68 -20.57
N GLN A 19 5.17 -0.32 -20.04
CA GLN A 19 4.91 1.04 -19.61
C GLN A 19 5.83 1.36 -18.42
N THR A 20 6.39 2.58 -18.42
CA THR A 20 7.10 3.10 -17.24
C THR A 20 6.18 3.01 -16.03
N GLY A 21 6.61 2.31 -14.98
CA GLY A 21 5.82 2.03 -13.78
C GLY A 21 5.21 0.64 -13.69
N ALA A 22 5.33 -0.21 -14.72
CA ALA A 22 4.92 -1.62 -14.63
C ALA A 22 5.83 -2.38 -13.64
N VAL A 23 5.23 -3.22 -12.80
CA VAL A 23 5.93 -4.15 -11.90
C VAL A 23 6.22 -5.44 -12.67
N ILE A 24 7.47 -5.85 -12.70
CA ILE A 24 7.95 -7.07 -13.35
C ILE A 24 8.81 -7.88 -12.39
N GLU A 25 8.85 -9.19 -12.59
CA GLU A 25 9.75 -10.08 -11.86
C GLU A 25 11.15 -10.04 -12.50
N ALA A 26 12.18 -9.87 -11.67
CA ALA A 26 13.58 -9.86 -12.10
C ALA A 26 14.41 -10.83 -11.27
N GLU A 27 15.36 -11.51 -11.91
CA GLU A 27 16.29 -12.42 -11.27
C GLU A 27 17.59 -11.69 -10.93
N VAL A 28 18.10 -11.88 -9.71
CA VAL A 28 19.37 -11.29 -9.28
C VAL A 28 20.54 -12.06 -9.90
N ILE A 29 21.32 -11.42 -10.78
CA ILE A 29 22.50 -12.03 -11.41
C ILE A 29 23.73 -11.82 -10.54
N ASP A 30 23.90 -10.60 -10.02
CA ASP A 30 25.11 -10.21 -9.28
C ASP A 30 24.78 -9.21 -8.17
N ILE A 31 25.55 -9.27 -7.09
CA ILE A 31 25.39 -8.41 -5.92
C ILE A 31 26.75 -7.76 -5.64
N ASN A 32 26.88 -6.50 -6.02
CA ASN A 32 27.99 -5.65 -5.61
C ASN A 32 27.57 -4.85 -4.36
N GLY A 33 28.53 -4.51 -3.49
CA GLY A 33 28.24 -3.91 -2.18
C GLY A 33 27.39 -2.61 -2.23
N ASP A 34 27.47 -1.89 -3.35
CA ASP A 34 26.71 -0.65 -3.59
C ASP A 34 25.53 -0.84 -4.57
N TYR A 35 25.56 -1.85 -5.45
CA TYR A 35 24.56 -2.08 -6.52
C TYR A 35 24.27 -3.56 -6.73
N VAL A 36 23.00 -3.90 -6.96
CA VAL A 36 22.54 -5.24 -7.33
C VAL A 36 22.15 -5.22 -8.81
N VAL A 37 22.71 -6.15 -9.58
CA VAL A 37 22.41 -6.31 -11.00
C VAL A 37 21.30 -7.36 -11.14
N VAL A 38 20.20 -6.96 -11.77
CA VAL A 38 19.04 -7.83 -12.00
C VAL A 38 18.72 -7.96 -13.48
N ASN A 39 18.24 -9.14 -13.86
CA ASN A 39 17.71 -9.44 -15.18
C ASN A 39 16.19 -9.54 -15.12
N ALA A 40 15.48 -8.66 -15.79
CA ALA A 40 14.02 -8.71 -15.87
C ALA A 40 13.50 -9.25 -17.22
N GLY A 41 14.33 -10.01 -17.96
CA GLY A 41 14.01 -10.46 -19.31
C GLY A 41 13.99 -9.32 -20.35
N LEU A 42 14.58 -8.18 -20.00
CA LEU A 42 14.69 -6.99 -20.83
C LEU A 42 15.94 -7.06 -21.73
N LYS A 43 16.03 -6.13 -22.70
CA LYS A 43 17.20 -6.00 -23.59
C LYS A 43 18.49 -5.64 -22.86
N SER A 44 18.38 -5.08 -21.66
CA SER A 44 19.50 -4.59 -20.86
C SER A 44 19.37 -5.06 -19.42
N GLU A 45 20.50 -5.29 -18.78
CA GLU A 45 20.60 -5.50 -17.33
C GLU A 45 20.26 -4.20 -16.60
N ALA A 46 19.69 -4.33 -15.40
CA ALA A 46 19.32 -3.21 -14.57
C ALA A 46 20.14 -3.20 -13.29
N GLU A 47 20.64 -2.02 -12.94
CA GLU A 47 21.36 -1.78 -11.69
C GLU A 47 20.39 -1.14 -10.69
N ILE A 48 20.23 -1.78 -9.54
CA ILE A 48 19.40 -1.29 -8.45
C ILE A 48 20.31 -1.02 -7.25
N PRO A 49 20.26 0.17 -6.62
CA PRO A 49 21.07 0.46 -5.45
C PRO A 49 20.86 -0.57 -4.33
N ALA A 50 21.94 -1.09 -3.76
CA ALA A 50 21.86 -2.08 -2.67
C ALA A 50 21.10 -1.56 -1.45
N SER A 51 20.98 -0.23 -1.29
CA SER A 51 20.15 0.42 -0.27
C SER A 51 18.67 0.04 -0.36
N GLU A 52 18.15 -0.24 -1.56
CA GLU A 52 16.74 -0.65 -1.74
C GLU A 52 16.49 -2.11 -1.32
N PHE A 53 17.56 -2.90 -1.11
CA PHE A 53 17.49 -4.29 -0.64
C PHE A 53 17.83 -4.45 0.83
N ARG A 54 18.15 -3.36 1.52
CA ARG A 54 18.42 -3.39 2.95
C ARG A 54 17.10 -3.46 3.71
N ASP A 55 16.95 -4.50 4.53
CA ASP A 55 15.86 -4.60 5.48
C ASP A 55 16.08 -3.63 6.67
N ALA A 56 15.11 -3.51 7.58
CA ALA A 56 15.16 -2.66 8.78
C ALA A 56 16.41 -2.94 9.67
N GLU A 57 17.00 -4.13 9.56
CA GLU A 57 18.24 -4.54 10.23
C GLU A 57 19.53 -4.29 9.41
N GLY A 58 19.43 -3.67 8.24
CA GLY A 58 20.58 -3.30 7.40
C GLY A 58 21.22 -4.45 6.61
N LYS A 59 20.63 -5.64 6.62
CA LYS A 59 21.07 -6.79 5.80
C LYS A 59 20.44 -6.72 4.42
N VAL A 60 21.24 -7.02 3.39
CA VAL A 60 20.76 -7.22 2.02
C VAL A 60 19.93 -8.50 2.02
N ALA A 61 18.61 -8.36 1.91
CA ALA A 61 17.66 -9.47 1.97
C ALA A 61 17.49 -10.20 0.63
N VAL A 62 18.55 -10.25 -0.18
CA VAL A 62 18.56 -10.91 -1.48
C VAL A 62 19.86 -11.68 -1.67
N ASN A 63 19.75 -12.84 -2.31
CA ASN A 63 20.88 -13.66 -2.73
C ASN A 63 20.92 -13.72 -4.27
N ILE A 64 22.06 -14.09 -4.83
CA ILE A 64 22.20 -14.36 -6.26
C ILE A 64 21.24 -15.50 -6.64
N GLY A 65 20.44 -15.30 -7.69
CA GLY A 65 19.41 -16.23 -8.18
C GLY A 65 18.03 -16.06 -7.55
N ASP A 66 17.83 -15.07 -6.68
CA ASP A 66 16.52 -14.76 -6.10
C ASP A 66 15.65 -13.97 -7.09
N GLN A 67 14.32 -14.15 -7.00
CA GLN A 67 13.35 -13.44 -7.82
C GLN A 67 12.77 -12.25 -7.04
N VAL A 68 12.87 -11.06 -7.63
CA VAL A 68 12.44 -9.81 -7.01
C VAL A 68 11.47 -9.05 -7.91
N GLU A 69 10.37 -8.59 -7.31
CA GLU A 69 9.43 -7.67 -7.96
C GLU A 69 10.06 -6.26 -8.03
N VAL A 70 10.21 -5.71 -9.23
CA VAL A 70 10.83 -4.41 -9.50
C VAL A 70 10.01 -3.60 -10.50
N ALA A 71 9.98 -2.28 -10.33
CA ALA A 71 9.23 -1.39 -11.21
C ALA A 71 10.17 -0.65 -12.16
N ILE A 72 9.74 -0.49 -13.42
CA ILE A 72 10.50 0.23 -14.44
C ILE A 72 10.41 1.74 -14.21
N GLU A 73 11.52 2.38 -13.85
CA GLU A 73 11.57 3.83 -13.69
C GLU A 73 11.82 4.53 -15.03
N ALA A 74 12.81 4.07 -15.79
CA ALA A 74 13.17 4.66 -17.06
C ALA A 74 13.75 3.59 -17.99
N LEU A 75 13.24 3.54 -19.22
CA LEU A 75 13.68 2.60 -20.25
C LEU A 75 15.03 2.98 -20.88
N GLU A 76 15.38 4.27 -20.94
CA GLU A 76 16.64 4.74 -21.53
C GLU A 76 17.13 6.04 -20.86
N ASP A 77 18.19 5.95 -20.06
CA ASP A 77 18.93 7.12 -19.55
C ASP A 77 20.08 7.52 -20.52
N GLY A 78 19.88 7.34 -21.83
CA GLY A 78 20.86 7.66 -22.88
C GLY A 78 22.06 6.71 -23.02
N PHE A 79 22.29 5.82 -22.05
CA PHE A 79 23.39 4.82 -22.05
C PHE A 79 22.91 3.37 -22.21
N GLY A 80 21.61 3.13 -22.45
CA GLY A 80 21.06 1.79 -22.64
C GLY A 80 20.81 1.00 -21.35
N ASN A 81 21.02 1.60 -20.17
CA ASN A 81 20.71 0.97 -18.89
C ASN A 81 19.27 1.30 -18.48
N THR A 82 18.51 0.27 -18.10
CA THR A 82 17.15 0.43 -17.54
C THR A 82 17.29 0.65 -16.03
N ARG A 83 16.76 1.77 -15.52
CA ARG A 83 16.69 1.98 -14.07
C ARG A 83 15.45 1.28 -13.53
N LEU A 84 15.67 0.35 -12.62
CA LEU A 84 14.61 -0.35 -11.89
C LEU A 84 14.66 0.07 -10.42
N SER A 85 13.50 0.14 -9.77
CA SER A 85 13.41 0.42 -8.34
C SER A 85 12.42 -0.51 -7.66
N ARG A 86 12.85 -1.09 -6.54
CA ARG A 86 12.03 -1.93 -5.67
C ARG A 86 11.10 -1.08 -4.82
N GLU A 87 11.57 0.07 -4.36
CA GLU A 87 10.77 1.00 -3.56
C GLU A 87 9.55 1.50 -4.34
N ARG A 88 9.68 1.74 -5.65
CA ARG A 88 8.51 2.06 -6.49
C ARG A 88 7.59 0.85 -6.70
N ALA A 89 8.13 -0.36 -6.82
CA ALA A 89 7.31 -1.57 -6.94
C ALA A 89 6.45 -1.79 -5.70
N ARG A 90 7.04 -1.66 -4.51
CA ARG A 90 6.32 -1.77 -3.24
C ARG A 90 5.27 -0.69 -3.07
N ARG A 91 5.57 0.57 -3.44
CA ARG A 91 4.55 1.63 -3.49
C ARG A 91 3.42 1.28 -4.45
N ALA A 92 3.71 0.88 -5.68
CA ALA A 92 2.69 0.52 -6.68
C ALA A 92 1.78 -0.61 -6.17
N LYS A 93 2.36 -1.65 -5.57
CA LYS A 93 1.63 -2.75 -4.94
C LYS A 93 0.77 -2.27 -3.77
N SER A 94 1.32 -1.40 -2.92
CA SER A 94 0.57 -0.77 -1.82
C SER A 94 -0.62 0.04 -2.37
N TRP A 95 -0.46 0.71 -3.52
CA TRP A 95 -1.56 1.42 -4.18
C TRP A 95 -2.65 0.49 -4.70
N GLU A 96 -2.28 -0.65 -5.28
CA GLU A 96 -3.26 -1.67 -5.70
C GLU A 96 -4.02 -2.24 -4.51
N VAL A 97 -3.31 -2.62 -3.44
CA VAL A 97 -3.92 -3.10 -2.19
C VAL A 97 -4.86 -2.07 -1.58
N LEU A 98 -4.47 -0.79 -1.57
CA LEU A 98 -5.31 0.29 -1.05
C LEU A 98 -6.53 0.57 -1.94
N LYS A 99 -6.41 0.36 -3.25
CA LYS A 99 -7.54 0.46 -4.18
C LYS A 99 -8.53 -0.67 -3.96
N ASP A 100 -8.05 -1.91 -3.84
CA ASP A 100 -8.88 -3.07 -3.52
C ASP A 100 -9.54 -2.90 -2.15
N ALA A 101 -8.80 -2.39 -1.16
CA ALA A 101 -9.34 -2.09 0.16
C ALA A 101 -10.42 -1.00 0.14
N PHE A 102 -10.31 -0.03 -0.78
CA PHE A 102 -11.35 0.98 -0.99
C PHE A 102 -12.62 0.37 -1.61
N ASP A 103 -12.47 -0.47 -2.64
CA ASP A 103 -13.59 -1.13 -3.33
C ASP A 103 -14.30 -2.14 -2.43
N GLU A 104 -13.54 -2.93 -1.66
CA GLU A 104 -14.07 -3.94 -0.72
C GLU A 104 -14.41 -3.36 0.65
N GLN A 105 -14.19 -2.06 0.87
CA GLN A 105 -14.41 -1.39 2.15
C GLN A 105 -13.70 -2.07 3.34
N LYS A 106 -12.52 -2.65 3.07
CA LYS A 106 -11.72 -3.35 4.07
C LYS A 106 -11.11 -2.39 5.10
N VAL A 107 -10.86 -2.95 6.28
CA VAL A 107 -10.13 -2.28 7.35
C VAL A 107 -8.64 -2.39 7.05
N VAL A 108 -7.94 -1.26 7.12
CA VAL A 108 -6.48 -1.16 6.94
C VAL A 108 -5.84 -0.74 8.25
N THR A 109 -4.73 -1.37 8.61
CA THR A 109 -3.95 -0.97 9.79
C THR A 109 -2.90 0.07 9.41
N GLY A 110 -2.63 0.99 10.34
CA GLY A 110 -1.64 2.04 10.10
C GLY A 110 -1.10 2.65 11.38
N PHE A 111 0.06 3.29 11.25
CA PHE A 111 0.72 3.97 12.34
C PHE A 111 0.56 5.48 12.24
N LEU A 112 0.16 6.12 13.34
CA LEU A 112 0.06 7.57 13.39
C LEU A 112 1.45 8.19 13.55
N THR A 113 1.93 8.83 12.48
CA THR A 113 3.30 9.40 12.40
C THR A 113 3.38 10.81 12.97
N GLY A 114 2.29 11.57 12.95
CA GLY A 114 2.29 12.91 13.52
C GLY A 114 1.00 13.70 13.35
N LYS A 115 0.93 14.84 14.04
CA LYS A 115 -0.21 15.75 14.07
C LYS A 115 0.02 16.97 13.17
N VAL A 116 -1.00 17.34 12.39
CA VAL A 116 -1.03 18.56 11.57
C VAL A 116 -2.23 19.43 11.97
N LYS A 117 -2.28 20.70 11.52
CA LYS A 117 -3.27 21.70 11.97
C LYS A 117 -4.75 21.33 11.77
N GLY A 118 -5.07 20.30 10.97
CA GLY A 118 -6.44 19.83 10.71
C GLY A 118 -6.68 18.34 10.93
N GLY A 119 -5.70 17.59 11.42
CA GLY A 119 -5.80 16.13 11.50
C GLY A 119 -4.48 15.44 11.84
N PHE A 120 -4.36 14.19 11.44
CA PHE A 120 -3.20 13.34 11.66
C PHE A 120 -2.69 12.75 10.36
N THR A 121 -1.37 12.57 10.28
CA THR A 121 -0.73 11.83 9.19
C THR A 121 -0.52 10.40 9.66
N ILE A 122 -0.97 9.45 8.85
CA ILE A 122 -0.85 8.01 9.09
C ILE A 122 0.06 7.43 8.02
N SER A 123 0.93 6.50 8.39
CA SER A 123 1.63 5.63 7.45
C SER A 123 0.85 4.33 7.32
N LEU A 124 0.34 4.06 6.12
CA LEU A 124 -0.25 2.78 5.71
C LEU A 124 0.79 2.11 4.81
N ASP A 125 1.52 1.13 5.35
CA ASP A 125 2.68 0.54 4.67
C ASP A 125 3.64 1.63 4.15
N GLU A 126 3.83 1.71 2.83
CA GLU A 126 4.69 2.71 2.17
C GLU A 126 3.94 3.98 1.69
N VAL A 127 2.63 4.07 1.92
CA VAL A 127 1.79 5.19 1.49
C VAL A 127 1.41 6.06 2.69
N ARG A 128 1.45 7.38 2.50
CA ARG A 128 1.01 8.34 3.50
C ARG A 128 -0.47 8.66 3.34
N ALA A 129 -1.21 8.54 4.43
CA ALA A 129 -2.62 8.86 4.52
C ALA A 129 -2.89 10.02 5.48
N PHE A 130 -4.03 10.68 5.29
CA PHE A 130 -4.51 11.80 6.08
C PHE A 130 -5.80 11.41 6.81
N LEU A 131 -5.81 11.60 8.13
CA LEU A 131 -6.98 11.42 8.98
C LEU A 131 -7.48 12.79 9.45
N PRO A 132 -8.66 13.25 8.99
CA PRO A 132 -9.29 14.44 9.53
C PRO A 132 -9.62 14.27 11.01
N GLY A 133 -9.37 15.29 11.83
CA GLY A 133 -9.64 15.20 13.28
C GLY A 133 -11.10 14.91 13.64
N SER A 134 -12.05 15.28 12.77
CA SER A 134 -13.49 14.98 12.93
C SER A 134 -13.86 13.51 12.71
N LEU A 135 -12.98 12.73 12.07
CA LEU A 135 -13.18 11.31 11.75
C LEU A 135 -12.27 10.40 12.58
N ALA A 136 -11.56 10.96 13.55
CA ALA A 136 -10.61 10.24 14.40
C ALA A 136 -11.29 9.43 15.51
N ASP A 137 -12.41 9.91 16.07
CA ASP A 137 -13.14 9.22 17.13
C ASP A 137 -14.57 9.78 17.33
N VAL A 138 -15.46 8.99 17.93
CA VAL A 138 -16.84 9.36 18.31
C VAL A 138 -16.81 10.28 19.54
N ARG A 139 -15.81 10.10 20.42
CA ARG A 139 -15.58 10.99 21.57
C ARG A 139 -14.35 11.86 21.32
N PRO A 140 -14.43 13.19 21.52
CA PRO A 140 -13.25 14.03 21.39
C PRO A 140 -12.22 13.64 22.46
N VAL A 141 -11.16 12.96 22.05
CA VAL A 141 -10.05 12.62 22.93
C VAL A 141 -9.11 13.84 22.97
N THR A 142 -9.04 14.49 24.12
CA THR A 142 -8.26 15.72 24.35
C THR A 142 -6.76 15.46 24.39
N ASP A 143 -6.34 14.22 24.66
CA ASP A 143 -4.92 13.87 24.81
C ASP A 143 -4.34 13.21 23.56
N SER A 144 -3.71 14.03 22.72
CA SER A 144 -3.05 13.62 21.47
C SER A 144 -1.80 12.77 21.65
N THR A 145 -1.33 12.55 22.89
CA THR A 145 -0.06 11.89 23.19
C THR A 145 -0.17 10.36 23.26
N TYR A 146 -1.37 9.81 23.48
CA TYR A 146 -1.57 8.36 23.63
C TYR A 146 -1.73 7.60 22.31
N LEU A 147 -1.91 8.31 21.20
CA LEU A 147 -2.21 7.74 19.87
C LEU A 147 -1.00 7.75 18.93
N GLU A 148 0.08 8.45 19.28
CA GLU A 148 1.32 8.47 18.49
C GLU A 148 2.00 7.09 18.57
N ASN A 149 2.39 6.54 17.42
CA ASN A 149 3.00 5.22 17.27
C ASN A 149 2.17 4.00 17.71
N ARG A 150 0.84 4.14 17.86
CA ARG A 150 -0.02 2.95 17.97
C ARG A 150 -0.49 2.53 16.58
N GLU A 151 -0.51 1.22 16.38
CA GLU A 151 -1.20 0.61 15.26
C GLU A 151 -2.70 0.71 15.52
N LEU A 152 -3.41 1.33 14.58
CA LEU A 152 -4.84 1.53 14.65
C LEU A 152 -5.47 1.10 13.33
N GLU A 153 -6.71 0.68 13.43
CA GLU A 153 -7.53 0.28 12.31
C GLU A 153 -8.29 1.47 11.74
N PHE A 154 -8.26 1.57 10.42
CA PHE A 154 -8.88 2.65 9.67
C PHE A 154 -9.61 2.11 8.45
N LYS A 155 -10.59 2.87 7.99
CA LYS A 155 -11.28 2.61 6.72
C LYS A 155 -10.96 3.71 5.72
N VAL A 156 -10.64 3.34 4.48
CA VAL A 156 -10.39 4.31 3.40
C VAL A 156 -11.71 4.93 2.95
N ILE A 157 -11.81 6.25 2.98
CA ILE A 157 -12.99 7.01 2.50
C ILE A 157 -12.73 7.63 1.13
N LYS A 158 -11.50 8.10 0.91
CA LYS A 158 -11.14 8.77 -0.34
C LYS A 158 -9.76 8.34 -0.77
N PHE A 159 -9.63 8.04 -2.05
CA PHE A 159 -8.40 7.62 -2.68
C PHE A 159 -8.07 8.58 -3.83
N ASP A 160 -7.00 9.36 -3.69
CA ASP A 160 -6.52 10.30 -4.72
C ASP A 160 -5.11 9.89 -5.18
N GLN A 161 -5.04 9.01 -6.20
CA GLN A 161 -3.77 8.53 -6.75
C GLN A 161 -2.90 9.66 -7.33
N SER A 162 -3.50 10.66 -7.99
CA SER A 162 -2.78 11.76 -8.64
C SER A 162 -2.01 12.65 -7.68
N ARG A 163 -2.45 12.75 -6.42
CA ARG A 163 -1.82 13.56 -5.38
C ARG A 163 -1.06 12.73 -4.35
N ASN A 164 -0.97 11.41 -4.56
CA ASN A 164 -0.40 10.47 -3.60
C ASN A 164 -0.97 10.65 -2.18
N ASN A 165 -2.28 10.93 -2.08
CA ASN A 165 -2.95 11.17 -0.80
C ASN A 165 -4.17 10.26 -0.66
N VAL A 166 -4.30 9.67 0.53
CA VAL A 166 -5.46 8.83 0.89
C VAL A 166 -6.10 9.44 2.12
N VAL A 167 -7.43 9.52 2.16
CA VAL A 167 -8.18 9.98 3.34
C VAL A 167 -8.81 8.78 4.00
N VAL A 168 -8.49 8.60 5.28
CA VAL A 168 -9.00 7.50 6.10
C VAL A 168 -9.85 8.00 7.24
N SER A 169 -10.64 7.10 7.83
CA SER A 169 -11.52 7.35 8.96
C SER A 169 -11.49 6.19 9.92
N ARG A 170 -11.34 6.51 11.22
CA ARG A 170 -11.45 5.54 12.30
C ARG A 170 -12.89 5.38 12.77
N ARG A 171 -13.70 6.44 12.70
CA ARG A 171 -15.10 6.42 13.13
C ARG A 171 -15.91 5.33 12.44
N ALA A 172 -15.65 5.10 11.15
CA ALA A 172 -16.35 4.08 10.37
C ALA A 172 -16.09 2.65 10.88
N VAL A 173 -14.91 2.37 11.44
CA VAL A 173 -14.57 1.07 12.02
C VAL A 173 -15.33 0.87 13.33
N VAL A 174 -15.28 1.85 14.23
CA VAL A 174 -16.00 1.80 15.52
C VAL A 174 -17.51 1.68 15.33
N GLU A 175 -18.08 2.38 14.34
CA GLU A 175 -19.51 2.26 14.01
C GLU A 175 -19.85 0.86 13.47
N GLN A 176 -18.97 0.24 12.68
CA GLN A 176 -19.15 -1.14 12.20
C GLN A 176 -19.05 -2.16 13.32
N GLU A 177 -18.08 -2.02 14.23
CA GLU A 177 -17.95 -2.90 15.40
C GLU A 177 -19.17 -2.78 16.32
N MET A 178 -19.62 -1.56 16.61
CA MET A 178 -20.83 -1.35 17.42
C MET A 178 -22.09 -1.89 16.76
N ALA A 179 -22.20 -1.83 15.43
CA ALA A 179 -23.31 -2.42 14.70
C ALA A 179 -23.29 -3.95 14.80
N ALA A 180 -22.12 -4.57 14.56
CA ALA A 180 -21.93 -6.01 14.69
C ALA A 180 -22.22 -6.49 16.13
N GLU A 181 -21.76 -5.76 17.15
CA GLU A 181 -22.08 -6.05 18.55
C GLU A 181 -23.57 -5.91 18.84
N ARG A 182 -24.25 -4.89 18.30
CA ARG A 182 -25.71 -4.75 18.49
C ARG A 182 -26.48 -5.87 17.82
N ASP A 183 -26.09 -6.28 16.61
CA ASP A 183 -26.74 -7.37 15.88
C ASP A 183 -26.53 -8.69 16.63
N ALA A 184 -25.31 -8.96 17.12
CA ALA A 184 -25.02 -10.11 17.97
C ALA A 184 -25.78 -10.07 19.31
N LEU A 185 -25.92 -8.89 19.92
CA LEU A 185 -26.72 -8.73 21.13
C LEU A 185 -28.21 -8.96 20.84
N LEU A 186 -28.74 -8.46 19.73
CA LEU A 186 -30.12 -8.67 19.28
C LEU A 186 -30.41 -10.15 18.99
N GLU A 187 -29.45 -10.89 18.41
CA GLU A 187 -29.57 -12.34 18.22
C GLU A 187 -29.54 -13.11 19.55
N ASN A 188 -28.81 -12.62 20.56
CA ASN A 188 -28.77 -13.23 21.89
C ASN A 188 -29.91 -12.77 22.83
N LEU A 189 -30.72 -11.80 22.40
CA LEU A 189 -31.82 -11.24 23.18
C LEU A 189 -33.12 -12.03 22.89
N GLU A 190 -33.35 -13.07 23.68
CA GLU A 190 -34.66 -13.73 23.74
C GLU A 190 -35.66 -12.92 24.60
N GLU A 191 -36.94 -12.89 24.18
CA GLU A 191 -38.02 -12.23 24.91
C GLU A 191 -38.12 -12.76 26.36
N GLY A 192 -37.73 -11.94 27.34
CA GLY A 192 -37.76 -12.27 28.76
C GLY A 192 -36.44 -12.10 29.52
N GLN A 193 -35.36 -11.68 28.86
CA GLN A 193 -34.07 -11.47 29.51
C GLN A 193 -34.11 -10.29 30.51
N VAL A 194 -33.88 -10.59 31.80
CA VAL A 194 -33.77 -9.59 32.86
C VAL A 194 -32.36 -9.00 32.82
N VAL A 195 -32.26 -7.74 32.41
CA VAL A 195 -30.99 -7.01 32.33
C VAL A 195 -30.83 -6.18 33.61
N ASP A 196 -29.82 -6.48 34.43
CA ASP A 196 -29.50 -5.69 35.61
C ASP A 196 -28.80 -4.38 35.22
N GLY A 197 -29.52 -3.27 35.31
CA GLY A 197 -28.99 -1.93 35.07
C GLY A 197 -28.39 -1.30 36.32
N VAL A 198 -27.12 -0.87 36.24
CA VAL A 198 -26.51 -0.03 37.27
C VAL A 198 -26.85 1.43 36.97
N VAL A 199 -27.69 2.04 37.81
CA VAL A 199 -27.93 3.49 37.81
C VAL A 199 -26.75 4.18 38.50
N LYS A 200 -26.09 5.11 37.82
CA LYS A 200 -25.03 5.96 38.40
C LYS A 200 -25.41 7.43 38.32
#